data_AF-A0A8X6PLM2-F1
#
_entry.id   AF-A0A8X6PLM2-F1
#
_cell.length_a   1.000
_cell.length_b   1.000
_cell.length_c   1.000
_cell.angle_alpha   90.00
_cell.angle_beta   90.00
_cell.angle_gamma   90.00
#
_symmetry.space_group_name_H-M   'P 1'
#
loop_
_entity.id
_entity.type
_entity.pdbx_description
1 polymer ?
#
loop_
_entity_poly.entity_id
_entity_poly.type
_entity_poly.pdbx_seq_one_letter_code
_entity_poly.pdbx_strand_id
1 'polypeptide(L)'
;MENIRKRVDIRLCSNGGKAERLISKPNFKDRTIFCENLAAFHMSRTSLTLNKPIAVEMSILDISKTLMCEFHYHKMKACYGENVKLLYTYSFIYDIKCDDIYSDIKNVINLFDTSEYPTDNIYGIPRKNKKVLGKMKDENCGKVMTEFIGLRSKMYSFKVEDCHLIKKKKTERCEEINFGEKNRF
;
A
#
# COMPACT_ATOMS: atom_id res chain seq x y z
N MET A 1 4.55 -2.43 -10.71
CA MET A 1 4.73 -1.29 -11.64
C MET A 1 5.58 -1.75 -12.81
N GLU A 2 5.08 -1.58 -14.04
CA GLU A 2 5.79 -2.05 -15.24
C GLU A 2 7.02 -1.18 -15.55
N ASN A 3 8.18 -1.80 -15.73
CA ASN A 3 9.42 -1.13 -16.08
C ASN A 3 9.61 -1.06 -17.62
N ILE A 4 9.32 0.11 -18.20
CA ILE A 4 9.39 0.34 -19.65
C ILE A 4 10.82 0.12 -20.19
N ARG A 5 11.86 0.32 -19.37
CA ARG A 5 13.27 0.11 -19.77
C ARG A 5 13.60 -1.35 -20.05
N LYS A 6 12.81 -2.29 -19.52
CA LYS A 6 12.97 -3.73 -19.77
C LYS A 6 12.28 -4.20 -21.06
N ARG A 7 11.52 -3.34 -21.74
CA ARG A 7 10.86 -3.71 -23.00
C ARG A 7 11.91 -3.88 -24.11
N VAL A 8 11.79 -4.97 -24.85
CA VAL A 8 12.61 -5.30 -26.03
C VAL A 8 11.73 -5.16 -27.26
N ASP A 9 12.26 -4.57 -28.33
CA ASP A 9 11.60 -4.57 -29.64
C ASP A 9 11.98 -5.86 -30.36
N ILE A 10 11.01 -6.76 -30.55
CA ILE A 10 11.24 -8.05 -31.20
C ILE A 10 10.81 -7.95 -32.65
N ARG A 11 11.73 -8.28 -33.56
CA ARG A 11 11.46 -8.31 -35.01
C ARG A 11 11.63 -9.72 -35.54
N LEU A 12 10.59 -10.26 -36.13
CA LEU A 12 10.63 -11.55 -36.81
C LEU A 12 11.13 -11.36 -38.24
N CYS A 13 12.05 -12.22 -38.68
CA CYS A 13 12.60 -12.20 -40.02
C CYS A 13 12.77 -13.60 -40.58
N SER A 14 12.47 -13.75 -41.86
CA SER A 14 12.58 -14.98 -42.64
C SER A 14 13.50 -14.88 -43.86
N ASN A 15 14.14 -13.72 -44.05
CA ASN A 15 15.00 -13.44 -45.19
C ASN A 15 16.39 -13.03 -44.69
N GLY A 16 17.45 -13.70 -45.19
CA GLY A 16 18.85 -13.46 -44.81
C GLY A 16 19.30 -12.00 -45.01
N GLY A 17 18.92 -11.35 -46.12
CA GLY A 17 19.29 -9.95 -46.35
C GLY A 17 18.63 -8.97 -45.38
N LYS A 18 17.43 -9.29 -44.86
CA LYS A 18 16.78 -8.51 -43.78
C LYS A 18 17.43 -8.77 -42.43
N ALA A 19 17.88 -10.01 -42.18
CA ALA A 19 18.60 -10.38 -40.96
C ALA A 19 19.93 -9.63 -40.83
N GLU A 20 20.75 -9.59 -41.89
CA GLU A 20 22.02 -8.84 -41.90
C GLU A 20 21.81 -7.36 -41.59
N ARG A 21 20.78 -6.75 -42.19
CA ARG A 21 20.38 -5.35 -41.92
C ARG A 21 19.92 -5.10 -40.49
N LEU A 22 19.43 -6.11 -39.78
CA LEU A 22 19.04 -5.98 -38.37
C LEU A 22 20.25 -6.15 -37.44
N ILE A 23 21.14 -7.10 -37.73
CA ILE A 23 22.38 -7.34 -36.98
C ILE A 23 23.31 -6.14 -37.05
N SER A 24 23.37 -5.46 -38.21
CA SER A 24 24.24 -4.29 -38.39
C SER A 24 23.78 -3.04 -37.63
N LYS A 25 22.56 -3.03 -37.07
CA LYS A 25 22.09 -1.87 -36.30
C LYS A 25 22.73 -1.85 -34.92
N PRO A 26 23.13 -0.66 -34.41
CA PRO A 26 23.75 -0.54 -33.10
C PRO A 26 22.80 -0.87 -31.94
N ASN A 27 21.49 -0.94 -32.21
CA ASN A 27 20.49 -1.32 -31.22
C ASN A 27 20.16 -2.83 -31.25
N PHE A 28 20.86 -3.64 -32.04
CA PHE A 28 20.76 -5.10 -31.96
C PHE A 28 21.32 -5.59 -30.63
N LYS A 29 20.62 -6.51 -29.96
CA LYS A 29 21.08 -7.14 -28.71
C LYS A 29 21.36 -8.61 -28.88
N ASP A 30 20.40 -9.35 -29.43
CA ASP A 30 20.47 -10.81 -29.50
C ASP A 30 19.51 -11.38 -30.55
N ARG A 31 19.61 -12.66 -30.90
CA ARG A 31 18.68 -13.35 -31.79
C ARG A 31 18.28 -14.73 -31.26
N THR A 32 17.03 -15.09 -31.49
CA THR A 32 16.51 -16.44 -31.26
C THR A 32 16.15 -17.06 -32.59
N ILE A 33 16.78 -18.18 -32.96
CA ILE A 33 16.46 -18.90 -34.20
C ILE A 33 15.41 -19.96 -33.87
N PHE A 34 14.26 -19.91 -34.53
CA PHE A 34 13.19 -20.90 -34.35
C PHE A 34 13.32 -22.04 -35.36
N CYS A 35 13.59 -21.69 -36.62
CA CYS A 35 13.85 -22.65 -37.71
C CYS A 35 14.70 -22.00 -38.80
N GLU A 36 15.09 -22.76 -39.83
CA GLU A 36 15.96 -22.28 -40.93
C GLU A 36 15.46 -20.99 -41.58
N ASN A 37 14.14 -20.83 -41.69
CA ASN A 37 13.50 -19.70 -42.33
C ASN A 37 12.85 -18.71 -41.35
N LEU A 38 13.09 -18.80 -40.04
CA LEU A 38 12.49 -17.88 -39.07
C LEU A 38 13.39 -17.65 -37.86
N ALA A 39 13.75 -16.39 -37.64
CA ALA A 39 14.44 -15.93 -36.45
C ALA A 39 13.80 -14.66 -35.88
N ALA A 40 13.80 -14.55 -34.55
CA ALA A 40 13.51 -13.32 -33.81
C ALA A 40 14.79 -12.56 -33.52
N PHE A 41 14.79 -11.26 -33.81
CA PHE A 41 15.87 -10.34 -33.48
C PHE A 41 15.42 -9.45 -32.33
N HIS A 42 16.15 -9.50 -31.23
CA HIS A 42 15.94 -8.72 -30.02
C HIS A 42 16.66 -7.38 -30.17
N MET A 43 15.90 -6.31 -30.32
CA MET A 43 16.41 -4.96 -30.49
C MET A 43 16.16 -4.14 -29.22
N SER A 44 17.12 -3.31 -28.84
CA SER A 44 16.93 -2.28 -27.82
C SER A 44 16.11 -1.12 -28.38
N ARG A 45 15.26 -0.55 -27.54
CA ARG A 45 14.54 0.69 -27.86
C ARG A 45 15.51 1.86 -27.75
N THR A 46 15.66 2.63 -28.83
CA THR A 46 16.56 3.79 -28.91
C THR A 46 15.99 5.03 -28.24
N SER A 47 14.68 5.20 -28.28
CA SER A 47 13.96 6.24 -27.55
C SER A 47 12.95 5.62 -26.58
N LEU A 48 12.87 6.19 -25.38
CA LEU A 48 11.96 5.76 -24.33
C LEU A 48 11.17 6.97 -23.84
N THR A 49 9.85 6.93 -24.03
CA THR A 49 8.95 7.91 -23.44
C THR A 49 8.55 7.46 -22.03
N LEU A 50 8.97 8.22 -21.02
CA LEU A 50 8.59 7.98 -19.63
C LEU A 50 7.32 8.77 -19.30
N ASN A 51 6.17 8.25 -19.74
CA ASN A 51 4.86 8.88 -19.54
C ASN A 51 4.17 8.47 -18.22
N LYS A 52 4.87 7.73 -17.36
CA LYS A 52 4.36 7.31 -16.05
C LYS A 52 4.98 8.19 -14.97
N PRO A 53 4.20 8.68 -13.98
CA PRO A 53 4.68 9.60 -12.95
C PRO A 53 5.49 8.90 -11.85
N ILE A 54 6.42 8.00 -12.20
CA ILE A 54 7.15 7.15 -11.26
C ILE A 54 7.92 7.97 -10.20
N ALA A 55 8.59 9.04 -10.62
CA ALA A 55 9.35 9.90 -9.71
C ALA A 55 8.44 10.69 -8.76
N VAL A 56 7.30 11.15 -9.27
CA VAL A 56 6.30 11.89 -8.48
C VAL A 56 5.66 10.93 -7.46
N GLU A 57 5.28 9.73 -7.88
CA GLU A 57 4.75 8.69 -6.99
C GLU A 57 5.74 8.33 -5.87
N MET A 58 7.04 8.20 -6.20
CA MET A 58 8.08 7.96 -5.20
C MET A 58 8.18 9.11 -4.19
N SER A 59 8.15 10.35 -4.68
CA SER A 59 8.22 11.55 -3.82
C SER A 59 7.02 11.63 -2.87
N ILE A 60 5.81 11.38 -3.39
CA ILE A 60 4.58 11.37 -2.59
C ILE A 60 4.63 10.26 -1.53
N LEU A 61 5.12 9.07 -1.89
CA LEU A 61 5.26 7.96 -0.96
C LEU A 61 6.24 8.28 0.16
N ASP A 62 7.38 8.91 -0.15
CA ASP A 62 8.38 9.29 0.84
C ASP A 62 7.84 10.37 1.79
N ILE A 63 7.19 11.41 1.27
CA ILE A 63 6.51 12.42 2.08
C ILE A 63 5.47 11.77 3.01
N SER A 64 4.68 10.83 2.49
CA SER A 64 3.67 10.11 3.28
C SER A 64 4.31 9.32 4.43
N LYS A 65 5.42 8.63 4.19
CA LYS A 65 6.16 7.90 5.24
C LYS A 65 6.77 8.84 6.27
N THR A 66 7.32 9.98 5.84
CA THR A 66 7.88 10.98 6.76
C THR A 66 6.80 11.49 7.71
N LEU A 67 5.62 11.86 7.21
CA LEU A 67 4.48 12.27 8.05
C LEU A 67 4.05 11.17 9.03
N MET A 68 4.02 9.91 8.57
CA MET A 68 3.72 8.77 9.44
C MET A 68 4.77 8.61 10.55
N CYS A 69 6.06 8.64 10.20
CA CYS A 69 7.16 8.53 11.17
C CYS A 69 7.14 9.68 12.18
N GLU A 70 6.94 10.91 11.72
CA GLU A 70 6.83 12.08 12.59
C GLU A 70 5.68 11.93 13.59
N PHE A 71 4.51 11.49 13.11
CA PHE A 71 3.37 11.22 14.00
C PHE A 71 3.69 10.14 15.03
N HIS A 72 4.31 9.04 14.63
CA HIS A 72 4.66 7.96 15.56
C HIS A 72 5.66 8.42 16.63
N TYR A 73 6.80 8.99 16.22
CA TYR A 73 7.89 9.29 17.12
C TYR A 73 7.67 10.58 17.91
N HIS A 74 7.15 11.64 17.29
CA HIS A 74 6.99 12.94 17.95
C HIS A 74 5.65 13.12 18.65
N LYS A 75 4.61 12.35 18.31
CA LYS A 75 3.29 12.44 18.95
C LYS A 75 3.00 11.21 19.80
N MET A 76 2.85 10.04 19.18
CA MET A 76 2.43 8.83 19.91
C MET A 76 3.46 8.41 20.97
N LYS A 77 4.74 8.33 20.59
CA LYS A 77 5.82 7.99 21.53
C LYS A 77 6.06 9.06 22.59
N ALA A 78 5.86 10.34 22.26
CA ALA A 78 5.97 11.41 23.24
C ALA A 78 4.82 11.38 24.27
N CYS A 79 3.59 11.05 23.85
CA CYS A 79 2.42 10.98 24.74
C CYS A 79 2.42 9.72 25.62
N TYR A 80 2.74 8.55 25.06
CA TYR A 80 2.56 7.26 25.75
C TYR A 80 3.87 6.58 26.14
N GLY A 81 5.03 7.01 25.63
CA GLY A 81 6.33 6.44 25.98
C GLY A 81 6.43 4.92 25.72
N GLU A 82 6.60 4.15 26.79
CA GLU A 82 6.65 2.68 26.75
C GLU A 82 5.26 2.03 26.67
N ASN A 83 4.20 2.77 27.00
CA ASN A 83 2.82 2.28 26.97
C ASN A 83 2.24 2.17 25.56
N VAL A 84 2.97 2.61 24.53
CA VAL A 84 2.59 2.42 23.13
C VAL A 84 3.52 1.44 22.43
N LYS A 85 2.92 0.39 21.87
CA LYS A 85 3.57 -0.60 21.02
C LYS A 85 2.96 -0.55 19.63
N LEU A 86 3.82 -0.33 18.63
CA LEU A 86 3.41 -0.35 17.24
C LEU A 86 3.41 -1.78 16.72
N LEU A 87 2.24 -2.31 16.37
CA LEU A 87 2.06 -3.68 15.90
C LEU A 87 2.16 -3.80 14.38
N TYR A 88 1.76 -2.75 13.63
CA TYR A 88 1.78 -2.76 12.17
C TYR A 88 1.94 -1.35 11.60
N THR A 89 2.78 -1.19 10.56
CA THR A 89 3.24 0.13 10.06
C THR A 89 2.59 0.58 8.75
N TYR A 90 1.97 -0.31 7.97
CA TYR A 90 1.38 0.07 6.68
C TYR A 90 0.07 0.85 6.87
N SER A 91 -0.68 0.46 7.88
CA SER A 91 -1.70 1.26 8.57
C SER A 91 -1.33 1.17 10.05
N PHE A 92 -1.30 2.28 10.78
CA PHE A 92 -0.90 2.21 12.19
C PHE A 92 -1.90 1.37 12.99
N ILE A 93 -1.41 0.25 13.54
CA ILE A 93 -2.12 -0.54 14.53
C ILE A 93 -1.30 -0.46 15.80
N TYR A 94 -1.90 0.13 16.83
CA TYR A 94 -1.26 0.33 18.12
C TYR A 94 -1.88 -0.58 19.17
N ASP A 95 -1.03 -1.11 20.03
CA ASP A 95 -1.38 -1.60 21.34
C ASP A 95 -0.98 -0.51 22.33
N ILE A 96 -1.98 0.14 22.95
CA ILE A 96 -1.81 1.30 23.83
C ILE A 96 -2.37 0.94 25.19
N LYS A 97 -1.56 1.12 26.24
CA LYS A 97 -2.01 1.03 27.62
C LYS A 97 -2.36 2.43 28.12
N CYS A 98 -3.64 2.73 28.23
CA CYS A 98 -4.17 3.99 28.75
C CYS A 98 -5.57 3.75 29.35
N ASP A 99 -6.04 4.70 30.16
CA ASP A 99 -7.38 4.61 30.76
C ASP A 99 -8.48 4.86 29.72
N ASP A 100 -8.40 5.96 28.95
CA ASP A 100 -9.32 6.28 27.86
C ASP A 100 -8.62 6.99 26.70
N ILE A 101 -8.38 6.24 25.62
CA ILE A 101 -7.75 6.73 24.39
C ILE A 101 -8.57 7.84 23.69
N TYR A 102 -9.89 7.80 23.79
CA TYR A 102 -10.75 8.74 23.09
C TYR A 102 -10.78 10.09 23.80
N SER A 103 -10.59 10.11 25.12
CA SER A 103 -10.33 11.34 25.87
C SER A 103 -9.05 12.03 25.41
N ASP A 104 -7.97 11.28 25.19
CA ASP A 104 -6.72 11.80 24.67
C ASP A 104 -6.86 12.33 23.24
N ILE A 105 -7.57 11.60 22.38
CA ILE A 105 -7.84 12.02 20.99
C ILE A 105 -8.56 13.37 20.95
N LYS A 106 -9.48 13.64 21.88
CA LYS A 106 -10.12 14.97 21.97
C LYS A 106 -9.12 16.08 22.25
N ASN A 107 -8.16 15.83 23.13
CA ASN A 107 -7.11 16.81 23.47
C ASN A 107 -6.23 17.12 22.26
N VAL A 108 -6.01 16.14 21.38
CA VAL A 108 -5.20 16.29 20.16
C VAL A 108 -6.02 16.25 18.86
N ILE A 109 -7.29 16.71 18.90
CA ILE A 109 -8.23 16.58 17.77
C ILE A 109 -7.74 17.23 16.47
N ASN A 110 -6.85 18.21 16.57
CA ASN A 110 -6.24 18.87 15.43
C ASN A 110 -5.33 17.94 14.61
N LEU A 111 -4.90 16.80 15.14
CA LEU A 111 -4.08 15.81 14.46
C LEU A 111 -4.90 14.72 13.78
N PHE A 112 -6.18 14.59 14.12
CA PHE A 112 -7.04 13.52 13.65
C PHE A 112 -8.12 14.01 12.66
N ASP A 113 -8.46 13.15 11.70
CA ASP A 113 -9.68 13.26 10.90
C ASP A 113 -10.78 12.46 11.59
N THR A 114 -11.72 13.18 12.20
CA THR A 114 -12.87 12.63 12.92
C THR A 114 -14.17 12.83 12.13
N SER A 115 -14.09 13.21 10.86
CA SER A 115 -15.25 13.57 10.05
C SER A 115 -16.23 12.41 9.80
N GLU A 116 -15.78 11.17 9.95
CA GLU A 116 -16.59 9.96 9.77
C GLU A 116 -17.25 9.45 11.06
N TYR A 117 -16.94 10.04 12.22
CA TYR A 117 -17.60 9.65 13.47
C TYR A 117 -19.12 9.92 13.42
N PRO A 118 -19.93 9.06 14.06
CA PRO A 118 -21.35 9.33 14.29
C PRO A 118 -21.54 10.65 15.04
N THR A 119 -22.61 11.39 14.72
CA THR A 119 -22.95 12.64 15.42
C THR A 119 -23.29 12.41 16.88
N ASP A 120 -23.86 11.24 17.20
CA ASP A 120 -24.20 10.78 18.54
C ASP A 120 -23.25 9.64 18.95
N ASN A 121 -21.95 9.93 18.97
CA ASN A 121 -20.96 8.96 19.44
C ASN A 121 -20.84 9.03 20.96
N ILE A 122 -20.72 7.87 21.61
CA ILE A 122 -20.59 7.75 23.07
C ILE A 122 -19.42 8.55 23.65
N TYR A 123 -18.41 8.82 22.83
CA TYR A 123 -17.25 9.59 23.22
C TYR A 123 -17.46 11.10 23.08
N GLY A 124 -18.52 11.61 22.46
CA GLY A 124 -18.70 13.06 22.24
C GLY A 124 -17.58 13.73 21.42
N ILE A 125 -16.96 13.00 20.49
CA ILE A 125 -15.93 13.53 19.58
C ILE A 125 -16.60 14.38 18.49
N PRO A 126 -16.21 15.65 18.29
CA PRO A 126 -16.77 16.47 17.22
C PRO A 126 -16.17 16.09 15.87
N ARG A 127 -16.98 16.19 14.80
CA ARG A 127 -16.58 15.89 13.42
C ARG A 127 -15.76 17.03 12.83
N LYS A 128 -14.48 16.80 12.58
CA LYS A 128 -13.54 17.79 12.01
C LYS A 128 -12.60 17.17 10.98
N ASN A 129 -11.92 18.02 10.21
CA ASN A 129 -10.78 17.68 9.35
C ASN A 129 -11.02 16.71 8.19
N LYS A 130 -12.23 16.72 7.59
CA LYS A 130 -12.61 15.83 6.47
C LYS A 130 -11.60 15.88 5.33
N LYS A 131 -10.88 14.77 5.11
CA LYS A 131 -9.91 14.57 4.02
C LYS A 131 -8.78 15.61 3.99
N VAL A 132 -8.44 16.18 5.14
CA VAL A 132 -7.29 17.08 5.26
C VAL A 132 -6.00 16.26 5.27
N LEU A 133 -5.04 16.63 4.43
CA LEU A 133 -3.77 15.91 4.33
C LEU A 133 -2.96 15.95 5.63
N GLY A 134 -2.28 14.85 5.93
CA GLY A 134 -1.44 14.72 7.14
C GLY A 134 -2.22 14.52 8.44
N LYS A 135 -3.56 14.41 8.38
CA LYS A 135 -4.39 14.06 9.54
C LYS A 135 -4.58 12.54 9.60
N MET A 136 -4.44 11.99 10.80
CA MET A 136 -4.62 10.55 11.02
C MET A 136 -6.10 10.26 11.18
N LYS A 137 -6.60 9.28 10.44
CA LYS A 137 -7.99 8.85 10.53
C LYS A 137 -8.08 7.64 11.46
N ASP A 138 -9.10 7.62 12.32
CA ASP A 138 -9.51 6.38 12.97
C ASP A 138 -10.40 5.57 12.01
N GLU A 139 -9.87 4.43 11.56
CA GLU A 139 -10.56 3.54 10.62
C GLU A 139 -11.80 2.89 11.23
N ASN A 140 -11.86 2.73 12.55
CA ASN A 140 -12.94 2.02 13.23
C ASN A 140 -13.99 2.96 13.84
N CYS A 141 -13.81 4.28 13.71
CA CYS A 141 -14.75 5.31 14.17
C CYS A 141 -15.26 5.11 15.60
N GLY A 142 -14.37 4.78 16.54
CA GLY A 142 -14.70 4.58 17.95
C GLY A 142 -14.87 3.12 18.40
N LYS A 143 -14.76 2.15 17.48
CA LYS A 143 -14.83 0.73 17.84
C LYS A 143 -13.45 0.14 18.11
N VAL A 144 -13.19 -0.25 19.36
CA VAL A 144 -11.88 -0.72 19.80
C VAL A 144 -11.55 -2.09 19.20
N MET A 145 -10.30 -2.29 18.80
CA MET A 145 -9.79 -3.60 18.38
C MET A 145 -9.44 -4.43 19.61
N THR A 146 -10.07 -5.59 19.78
CA THR A 146 -9.85 -6.46 20.95
C THR A 146 -8.76 -7.50 20.73
N GLU A 147 -8.57 -7.94 19.48
CA GLU A 147 -7.60 -8.97 19.11
C GLU A 147 -6.91 -8.59 17.80
N PHE A 148 -5.61 -8.87 17.69
CA PHE A 148 -4.83 -8.67 16.48
C PHE A 148 -3.82 -9.81 16.26
N ILE A 149 -3.76 -10.33 15.04
CA ILE A 149 -2.79 -11.34 14.61
C ILE A 149 -2.15 -10.88 13.30
N GLY A 150 -0.84 -10.63 13.32
CA GLY A 150 -0.03 -10.33 12.15
C GLY A 150 0.86 -11.52 11.77
N LEU A 151 0.59 -12.17 10.64
CA LEU A 151 1.38 -13.31 10.17
C LEU A 151 2.54 -12.87 9.28
N ARG A 152 2.29 -11.91 8.39
CA ARG A 152 3.27 -11.36 7.46
C ARG A 152 2.89 -9.94 7.09
N SER A 153 3.83 -9.17 6.55
CA SER A 153 3.52 -7.91 5.86
C SER A 153 2.33 -8.08 4.91
N LYS A 154 1.31 -7.22 5.05
CA LYS A 154 0.04 -7.24 4.29
C LYS A 154 -0.86 -8.47 4.51
N MET A 155 -0.62 -9.25 5.56
CA MET A 155 -1.44 -10.40 5.95
C MET A 155 -1.69 -10.39 7.45
N TYR A 156 -2.87 -9.93 7.83
CA TYR A 156 -3.28 -9.77 9.22
C TYR A 156 -4.78 -9.97 9.40
N SER A 157 -5.18 -10.28 10.63
CA SER A 157 -6.57 -10.40 11.05
C SER A 157 -6.74 -9.67 12.37
N PHE A 158 -7.90 -9.06 12.57
CA PHE A 158 -8.24 -8.43 13.84
C PHE A 158 -9.72 -8.57 14.13
N LYS A 159 -10.06 -8.45 15.42
CA LYS A 159 -11.43 -8.44 15.91
C LYS A 159 -11.74 -7.07 16.48
N VAL A 160 -12.97 -6.60 16.26
CA VAL A 160 -13.44 -5.30 16.70
C VAL A 160 -14.64 -5.52 17.61
N GLU A 161 -14.78 -4.65 18.61
CA GLU A 161 -15.96 -4.61 19.46
C GLU A 161 -17.24 -4.45 18.61
N ASP A 162 -18.29 -5.20 18.97
CA ASP A 162 -19.58 -5.26 18.26
C ASP A 162 -19.55 -5.71 16.78
N CYS A 163 -18.48 -6.36 16.31
CA CYS A 163 -18.37 -6.88 14.94
C CYS A 163 -17.70 -8.27 14.85
N HIS A 164 -18.08 -9.06 13.84
CA HIS A 164 -17.44 -10.35 13.53
C HIS A 164 -15.98 -10.16 13.04
N LEU A 165 -15.20 -11.25 13.07
CA LEU A 165 -13.78 -11.30 12.70
C LEU A 165 -13.49 -10.65 11.32
N ILE A 166 -12.58 -9.67 11.29
CA ILE A 166 -12.16 -9.00 10.04
C ILE A 166 -10.80 -9.56 9.61
N LYS A 167 -10.79 -10.28 8.48
CA LYS A 167 -9.57 -10.79 7.84
C LYS A 167 -9.17 -9.87 6.70
N LYS A 168 -7.96 -9.29 6.74
CA LYS A 168 -7.42 -8.48 5.65
C LYS A 168 -6.24 -9.19 4.99
N LYS A 169 -6.42 -9.53 3.70
CA LYS A 169 -5.35 -10.06 2.84
C LYS A 169 -5.22 -9.14 1.63
N LYS A 170 -4.16 -8.35 1.56
CA LYS A 170 -3.91 -7.50 0.37
C LYS A 170 -3.18 -8.32 -0.68
N THR A 171 -3.92 -9.12 -1.45
CA THR A 171 -3.50 -9.65 -2.75
C THR A 171 -3.83 -8.59 -3.81
N GLU A 172 -3.19 -8.60 -5.00
CA GLU A 172 -3.49 -7.64 -6.09
C GLU A 172 -4.96 -7.70 -6.61
N ARG A 173 -5.80 -8.58 -6.04
CA ARG A 173 -7.26 -8.47 -5.99
C ARG A 173 -7.68 -8.40 -4.52
N CYS A 174 -8.36 -7.31 -4.14
CA CYS A 174 -9.06 -7.23 -2.86
C CYS A 174 -10.29 -8.15 -2.92
N GLU A 175 -10.23 -9.28 -2.23
CA GLU A 175 -11.42 -10.03 -1.84
C GLU A 175 -11.55 -9.90 -0.31
N GLU A 176 -12.62 -9.24 0.13
CA GLU A 176 -13.10 -9.36 1.50
C GLU A 176 -13.63 -10.78 1.67
N ILE A 177 -12.84 -11.65 2.32
CA ILE A 177 -13.27 -13.02 2.57
C ILE A 177 -14.07 -13.05 3.86
N ASN A 178 -15.39 -12.86 3.73
CA ASN A 178 -16.36 -13.18 4.79
C ASN A 178 -16.46 -14.71 4.90
N PHE A 179 -15.81 -15.29 5.92
CA PHE A 179 -16.12 -16.66 6.31
C PHE A 179 -17.34 -16.63 7.23
N GLY A 180 -18.48 -17.05 6.69
CA GLY A 180 -19.65 -17.40 7.48
C GLY A 180 -19.29 -18.52 8.45
N GLU A 181 -19.77 -18.39 9.69
CA GLU A 181 -19.74 -19.42 10.71
C GLU A 181 -20.36 -20.71 10.15
N LYS A 182 -19.54 -21.74 9.95
CA LYS A 182 -20.05 -23.12 9.90
C LYS A 182 -19.86 -23.73 11.28
N ASN A 183 -21.01 -23.85 11.93
CA ASN A 183 -21.27 -24.55 13.18
C ASN A 183 -20.48 -25.86 13.34
N ARG A 184 -20.05 -26.08 14.59
CA ARG A 184 -19.95 -27.35 15.34
C ARG A 184 -20.26 -28.63 14.54
N PHE A 185 -19.33 -29.58 14.53
CA PHE A 185 -19.20 -30.65 15.54
C PHE A 185 -17.73 -31.04 15.68
#